data_AF-A0A2V6CRF7-F1
#
_entry.id   AF-A0A2V6CRF7-F1
#
_cell.length_a   1.000
_cell.length_b   1.000
_cell.length_c   1.000
_cell.angle_alpha   90.00
_cell.angle_beta   90.00
_cell.angle_gamma   90.00
#
_symmetry.space_group_name_H-M   'P 1'
#
loop_
_entity.id
_entity.type
_entity.pdbx_description
1 polymer ?
#
loop_
_entity_poly.entity_id
_entity_poly.type
_entity_poly.pdbx_seq_one_letter_code
_entity_poly.pdbx_strand_id
1 'polypeptide(L)'
;GLDAPWSLFARDNGTMRKEAEKKFLASMNQWLEEPLEGCLAVGRDGSLCIESKSPVDIEDSLGMYHGNIFHDAPTWPFATTKTQAGTWGVETGYENVFFCGSSAQRGGAVSGIPGHNAAMKVLGILQKTPDSERVLEPAT
;
A
#
# COMPACT_ATOMS: atom_id res chain seq x y z
N GLY A 1 -12.72 -2.88 -7.27
CA GLY A 1 -12.33 -1.49 -7.02
C GLY A 1 -12.33 -0.74 -8.33
N LEU A 2 -12.62 0.56 -8.30
CA LEU A 2 -12.50 1.43 -9.45
C LEU A 2 -11.16 2.16 -9.37
N ASP A 3 -10.37 2.13 -10.44
CA ASP A 3 -9.23 3.03 -10.55
C ASP A 3 -9.75 4.40 -10.98
N ALA A 4 -9.67 5.37 -10.07
CA ALA A 4 -10.20 6.70 -10.26
C ALA A 4 -9.19 7.73 -9.75
N PRO A 5 -8.93 8.80 -10.51
CA PRO A 5 -7.92 9.78 -10.14
C PRO A 5 -8.34 10.52 -8.87
N TRP A 6 -7.38 10.75 -7.97
CA TRP A 6 -7.58 11.53 -6.73
C TRP A 6 -8.24 12.90 -6.99
N SER A 7 -7.87 13.56 -8.09
CA SER A 7 -8.40 14.87 -8.49
C SER A 7 -9.91 14.89 -8.72
N LEU A 8 -10.52 13.74 -9.04
CA LEU A 8 -11.97 13.62 -9.16
C LEU A 8 -12.68 13.86 -7.82
N PHE A 9 -12.04 13.53 -6.71
CA PHE A 9 -12.62 13.60 -5.37
C PHE A 9 -12.15 14.82 -4.58
N ALA A 10 -11.02 15.43 -4.96
CA ALA A 10 -10.37 16.50 -4.22
C ALA A 10 -11.26 17.73 -3.92
N ARG A 11 -12.17 18.08 -4.84
CA ARG A 11 -13.03 19.27 -4.70
C ARG A 11 -14.28 19.02 -3.85
N ASP A 12 -14.91 17.86 -4.03
CA ASP A 12 -16.15 17.48 -3.33
C ASP A 12 -16.16 15.96 -3.12
N ASN A 13 -15.35 15.51 -2.16
CA ASN A 13 -15.13 14.10 -1.87
C ASN A 13 -16.46 13.40 -1.50
N GLY A 14 -17.27 14.03 -0.65
CA GLY A 14 -18.50 13.44 -0.13
C GLY A 14 -19.52 13.14 -1.22
N THR A 15 -19.79 14.11 -2.10
CA THR A 15 -20.72 13.92 -3.22
C THR A 15 -20.15 12.95 -4.24
N MET A 16 -18.88 13.12 -4.63
CA MET A 16 -18.28 12.30 -5.68
C MET A 16 -18.13 10.84 -5.29
N ARG A 17 -17.85 10.56 -4.01
CA ARG A 17 -17.82 9.19 -3.47
C ARG A 17 -19.18 8.51 -3.55
N LYS A 18 -20.26 9.19 -3.17
CA LYS A 18 -21.63 8.65 -3.26
C LYS A 18 -22.03 8.38 -4.71
N GLU A 19 -21.70 9.30 -5.63
CA GLU A 19 -21.96 9.10 -7.05
C GLU A 19 -21.14 7.95 -7.66
N ALA A 20 -19.89 7.80 -7.24
CA ALA A 20 -19.05 6.67 -7.66
C ALA A 20 -19.58 5.33 -7.13
N GLU A 21 -20.00 5.26 -5.87
CA GLU A 21 -20.63 4.07 -5.27
C GLU A 21 -21.90 3.67 -6.03
N LYS A 22 -22.80 4.63 -6.27
CA LYS A 22 -24.03 4.39 -7.04
C LYS A 22 -23.74 3.86 -8.45
N LYS A 23 -22.77 4.46 -9.16
CA LYS A 23 -22.37 4.01 -10.51
C LYS A 23 -21.70 2.64 -10.48
N PHE A 24 -20.91 2.35 -9.46
CA PHE A 24 -20.28 1.05 -9.27
C PHE A 24 -21.33 -0.05 -9.08
N LEU A 25 -22.28 0.14 -8.16
CA LEU A 25 -23.39 -0.79 -7.94
C LEU A 25 -24.22 -1.00 -9.21
N ALA A 26 -24.61 0.09 -9.87
CA ALA A 26 -25.36 0.01 -11.12
C ALA A 26 -24.58 -0.73 -12.24
N SER A 27 -23.25 -0.56 -12.29
CA SER A 27 -22.40 -1.28 -13.24
C SER A 27 -22.27 -2.75 -12.90
N MET A 28 -22.16 -3.12 -11.61
CA MET A 28 -22.11 -4.52 -11.19
C MET A 28 -23.43 -5.23 -11.49
N ASN A 29 -24.56 -4.60 -11.17
CA ASN A 29 -25.90 -5.16 -11.36
C ASN A 29 -26.24 -5.45 -12.83
N GLN A 30 -25.49 -4.93 -13.80
CA GLN A 30 -25.64 -5.32 -15.22
C GLN A 30 -25.17 -6.76 -15.51
N TRP A 31 -24.33 -7.33 -14.64
CA TRP A 31 -23.70 -8.63 -14.82
C TRP A 31 -24.16 -9.69 -13.81
N LEU A 32 -24.96 -9.29 -12.83
CA LEU A 32 -25.47 -10.17 -11.77
C LEU A 32 -26.89 -10.63 -12.08
N GLU A 33 -27.25 -11.83 -11.62
CA GLU A 33 -28.60 -12.38 -11.76
C GLU A 33 -29.64 -11.61 -10.92
N GLU A 34 -29.23 -11.13 -9.75
CA GLU A 34 -30.02 -10.26 -8.86
C GLU A 34 -29.21 -9.02 -8.44
N PRO A 35 -29.86 -7.91 -8.04
CA PRO A 35 -29.16 -6.73 -7.55
C PRO A 35 -28.32 -7.02 -6.31
N LEU A 36 -27.07 -6.55 -6.30
CA LEU A 36 -26.12 -6.77 -5.20
C LEU A 36 -26.68 -6.29 -3.85
N GLU A 37 -27.48 -5.22 -3.86
CA GLU A 37 -28.13 -4.64 -2.69
C GLU A 37 -29.05 -5.64 -1.97
N GLY A 38 -29.63 -6.60 -2.70
CA GLY A 38 -30.44 -7.67 -2.11
C GLY A 38 -29.61 -8.69 -1.32
N CYS A 39 -28.31 -8.78 -1.58
CA CYS A 39 -27.39 -9.68 -0.89
C CYS A 39 -26.69 -9.01 0.31
N LEU A 40 -26.81 -7.67 0.45
CA LEU A 40 -26.16 -6.93 1.53
C LEU A 40 -26.92 -7.05 2.85
N ALA A 41 -26.18 -7.17 3.95
CA ALA A 41 -26.77 -7.11 5.27
C ALA A 41 -27.36 -5.71 5.53
N VAL A 42 -28.40 -5.65 6.37
CA VAL A 42 -29.01 -4.38 6.81
C VAL A 42 -28.50 -4.04 8.22
N GLY A 43 -27.99 -2.83 8.38
CA GLY A 43 -27.51 -2.27 9.63
C GLY A 43 -28.66 -1.98 10.61
N ARG A 44 -28.30 -1.66 11.86
CA ARG A 44 -29.27 -1.36 12.92
C ARG A 44 -30.11 -0.12 12.63
N ASP A 45 -29.57 0.83 11.89
CA ASP A 45 -30.22 2.06 11.44
C ASP A 45 -31.02 1.88 10.13
N GLY A 46 -31.06 0.66 9.59
CA GLY A 46 -31.75 0.34 8.34
C GLY A 46 -30.93 0.60 7.08
N SER A 47 -29.67 1.06 7.18
CA SER A 47 -28.82 1.24 6.01
C SER A 47 -28.27 -0.10 5.51
N LEU A 48 -27.90 -0.18 4.23
CA LEU A 48 -27.14 -1.32 3.73
C LEU A 48 -25.72 -1.28 4.32
N CYS A 49 -25.18 -2.45 4.68
CA CYS A 49 -23.82 -2.62 5.14
C CYS A 49 -22.83 -2.53 3.97
N ILE A 50 -22.63 -1.30 3.48
CA ILE A 50 -21.68 -0.95 2.43
C ILE A 50 -20.82 0.23 2.88
N GLU A 51 -19.52 0.15 2.59
CA GLU A 51 -18.59 1.26 2.80
C GLU A 51 -17.81 1.52 1.50
N SER A 52 -17.77 2.78 1.10
CA SER A 52 -16.88 3.27 0.04
C SER A 52 -15.79 4.17 0.63
N LYS A 53 -14.59 4.06 0.07
CA LYS A 53 -13.45 4.95 0.34
C LYS A 53 -12.93 5.49 -0.98
N SER A 54 -12.78 6.80 -1.07
CA SER A 54 -12.11 7.47 -2.18
C SER A 54 -10.59 7.51 -1.95
N PRO A 55 -9.81 7.87 -2.97
CA PRO A 55 -8.37 8.12 -2.79
C PRO A 55 -8.07 9.20 -1.72
N VAL A 56 -8.94 10.20 -1.56
CA VAL A 56 -8.81 11.22 -0.49
C VAL A 56 -9.02 10.58 0.88
N ASP A 57 -10.04 9.73 1.04
CA ASP A 57 -10.28 9.04 2.32
C ASP A 57 -9.12 8.10 2.68
N ILE A 58 -8.53 7.43 1.68
CA ILE A 58 -7.38 6.54 1.86
C ILE A 58 -6.16 7.35 2.29
N GLU A 59 -5.91 8.50 1.66
CA GLU A 59 -4.84 9.42 2.05
C GLU A 59 -5.02 9.92 3.49
N ASP A 60 -6.21 10.40 3.84
CA ASP A 60 -6.49 10.94 5.17
C ASP A 60 -6.41 9.87 6.27
N SER A 61 -6.87 8.65 5.99
CA SER A 61 -6.92 7.58 7.01
C SER A 61 -5.64 6.77 7.14
N LEU A 62 -4.88 6.60 6.06
CA LEU A 62 -3.70 5.73 6.02
C LEU A 62 -2.39 6.46 5.70
N GLY A 63 -2.42 7.76 5.39
CA GLY A 63 -1.25 8.52 4.97
C GLY A 63 -0.69 8.08 3.62
N MET A 64 -1.49 7.39 2.80
CA MET A 64 -1.09 6.96 1.46
C MET A 64 -1.28 8.11 0.49
N TYR A 65 -0.18 8.68 0.00
CA TYR A 65 -0.21 9.83 -0.90
C TYR A 65 -1.12 9.59 -2.11
N HIS A 66 -2.06 10.51 -2.31
CA HIS A 66 -3.13 10.44 -3.31
C HIS A 66 -3.91 9.11 -3.33
N GLY A 67 -3.98 8.42 -2.19
CA GLY A 67 -4.64 7.11 -2.06
C GLY A 67 -3.97 5.98 -2.84
N ASN A 68 -2.69 6.11 -3.19
CA ASN A 68 -1.97 5.06 -3.92
C ASN A 68 -1.73 3.82 -3.04
N ILE A 69 -2.59 2.81 -3.19
CA ILE A 69 -2.51 1.54 -2.44
C ILE A 69 -1.25 0.71 -2.74
N PHE A 70 -0.55 1.02 -3.82
CA PHE A 70 0.74 0.38 -4.14
C PHE A 70 1.93 1.14 -3.54
N HIS A 71 1.70 2.35 -3.01
CA HIS A 71 2.69 3.30 -2.48
C HIS A 71 3.72 3.80 -3.51
N ASP A 72 4.09 2.99 -4.50
CA ASP A 72 4.86 3.34 -5.68
C ASP A 72 4.50 2.38 -6.84
N ALA A 73 5.00 2.64 -8.04
CA ALA A 73 4.85 1.74 -9.17
C ALA A 73 5.59 0.40 -8.89
N PRO A 74 4.93 -0.76 -9.03
CA PRO A 74 5.60 -2.04 -8.88
C PRO A 74 6.79 -2.18 -9.83
N THR A 75 7.91 -2.64 -9.30
CA THR A 75 9.14 -2.86 -10.08
C THR A 75 9.43 -4.34 -10.24
N TRP A 76 10.12 -4.70 -11.32
CA TRP A 76 10.52 -6.08 -11.59
C TRP A 76 11.42 -6.63 -10.45
N PRO A 77 11.37 -7.94 -10.16
CA PRO A 77 12.08 -8.53 -9.03
C PRO A 77 13.60 -8.62 -9.22
N PHE A 78 14.10 -8.32 -10.42
CA PHE A 78 15.52 -8.32 -10.75
C PHE A 78 16.08 -6.90 -10.92
N ALA A 79 17.40 -6.75 -10.76
CA ALA A 79 18.07 -5.49 -11.02
C ALA A 79 17.92 -5.10 -12.50
N THR A 80 17.48 -3.87 -12.77
CA THR A 80 17.32 -3.34 -14.14
C THR A 80 18.55 -2.57 -14.60
N THR A 81 19.47 -2.25 -13.68
CA THR A 81 20.73 -1.56 -13.94
C THR A 81 21.90 -2.30 -13.30
N LYS A 82 23.11 -2.13 -13.86
CA LYS A 82 24.33 -2.73 -13.30
C LYS A 82 24.64 -2.21 -11.88
N THR A 83 24.32 -0.96 -11.58
CA THR A 83 24.55 -0.34 -10.26
C THR A 83 23.65 -0.92 -9.18
N GLN A 84 22.47 -1.41 -9.55
CA GLN A 84 21.57 -2.10 -8.62
C GLN A 84 21.97 -3.55 -8.36
N ALA A 85 22.80 -4.16 -9.21
CA ALA A 85 23.19 -5.56 -9.03
C ALA A 85 23.90 -5.76 -7.67
N GLY A 86 23.49 -6.79 -6.92
CA GLY A 86 24.06 -7.10 -5.59
C GLY A 86 23.46 -6.31 -4.41
N THR A 87 22.55 -5.36 -4.65
CA THR A 87 21.74 -4.72 -3.59
C THR A 87 20.49 -5.54 -3.30
N TRP A 88 19.76 -5.21 -2.23
CA TRP A 88 18.47 -5.83 -1.92
C TRP A 88 17.25 -5.04 -2.43
N GLY A 89 17.43 -3.76 -2.80
CA GLY A 89 16.35 -2.89 -3.30
C GLY A 89 15.56 -2.22 -2.19
N VAL A 90 16.07 -2.32 -0.96
CA VAL A 90 15.49 -1.80 0.29
C VAL A 90 16.38 -0.74 0.93
N GLU A 91 17.58 -0.54 0.39
CA GLU A 91 18.55 0.45 0.84
C GLU A 91 18.03 1.88 0.69
N THR A 92 18.35 2.72 1.67
CA THR A 92 18.08 4.16 1.64
C THR A 92 19.40 4.95 1.65
N GLY A 93 19.31 6.29 1.58
CA GLY A 93 20.47 7.16 1.77
C GLY A 93 20.93 7.28 3.23
N TYR A 94 20.22 6.68 4.18
CA TYR A 94 20.52 6.74 5.61
C TYR A 94 21.04 5.40 6.11
N GLU A 95 22.06 5.45 6.97
CA GLU A 95 22.63 4.25 7.57
C GLU A 95 21.58 3.56 8.47
N ASN A 96 21.54 2.22 8.42
CA ASN A 96 20.67 1.39 9.25
C ASN A 96 19.15 1.64 9.08
N VAL A 97 18.73 2.40 8.05
CA VAL A 97 17.32 2.62 7.70
C VAL A 97 17.02 1.96 6.36
N PHE A 98 16.02 1.08 6.34
CA PHE A 98 15.64 0.28 5.17
C PHE A 98 14.13 0.33 4.91
N PHE A 99 13.75 0.28 3.63
CA PHE A 99 12.35 0.09 3.25
C PHE A 99 11.92 -1.37 3.45
N CYS A 100 10.83 -1.57 4.19
CA CYS A 100 10.23 -2.88 4.47
C CYS A 100 8.82 -3.01 3.82
N GLY A 101 8.29 -1.92 3.27
CA GLY A 101 6.93 -1.85 2.74
C GLY A 101 6.84 -1.95 1.22
N SER A 102 5.61 -1.83 0.72
CA SER A 102 5.25 -1.89 -0.71
C SER A 102 5.95 -0.84 -1.58
N SER A 103 6.49 0.23 -1.00
CA SER A 103 7.28 1.25 -1.68
C SER A 103 8.72 0.85 -2.00
N ALA A 104 9.19 -0.32 -1.54
CA ALA A 104 10.54 -0.79 -1.86
C ALA A 104 10.64 -1.32 -3.30
N GLN A 105 11.85 -1.38 -3.85
CA GLN A 105 12.06 -2.00 -5.16
C GLN A 105 11.89 -3.53 -5.09
N ARG A 106 11.67 -4.13 -6.27
CA ARG A 106 11.63 -5.58 -6.50
C ARG A 106 10.46 -6.28 -5.83
N GLY A 107 9.32 -5.62 -5.80
CA GLY A 107 8.12 -6.11 -5.18
C GLY A 107 7.13 -4.98 -4.97
N GLY A 108 6.16 -5.23 -4.09
CA GLY A 108 5.10 -4.30 -3.77
C GLY A 108 3.86 -5.01 -3.25
N ALA A 109 2.81 -4.25 -2.96
CA ALA A 109 1.53 -4.75 -2.47
C ALA A 109 1.70 -5.81 -1.34
N VAL A 110 0.96 -6.91 -1.43
CA VAL A 110 0.93 -8.00 -0.45
C VAL A 110 1.98 -9.10 -0.70
N SER A 111 3.00 -8.84 -1.53
CA SER A 111 3.97 -9.87 -1.94
C SER A 111 4.89 -10.39 -0.83
N GLY A 112 5.12 -9.60 0.22
CA GLY A 112 6.07 -9.94 1.30
C GLY A 112 7.56 -9.85 0.92
N ILE A 113 7.88 -9.60 -0.36
CA ILE A 113 9.26 -9.52 -0.85
C ILE A 113 10.05 -8.36 -0.18
N PRO A 114 9.51 -7.13 -0.06
CA PRO A 114 10.22 -6.04 0.61
C PRO A 114 10.62 -6.35 2.05
N GLY A 115 9.73 -6.98 2.82
CA GLY A 115 10.01 -7.38 4.21
C GLY A 115 11.12 -8.43 4.28
N HIS A 116 11.08 -9.45 3.42
CA HIS A 116 12.15 -10.43 3.30
C HIS A 116 13.50 -9.77 2.96
N ASN A 117 13.53 -8.91 1.94
CA ASN A 117 14.74 -8.24 1.48
C ASN A 117 15.35 -7.34 2.56
N ALA A 118 14.51 -6.60 3.30
CA ALA A 118 14.95 -5.77 4.41
C ALA A 118 15.59 -6.62 5.52
N ALA A 119 14.97 -7.74 5.89
CA ALA A 119 15.53 -8.66 6.89
C ALA A 119 16.89 -9.24 6.43
N MET A 120 17.00 -9.66 5.18
CA MET A 120 18.26 -10.18 4.63
C MET A 120 19.36 -9.11 4.58
N LYS A 121 19.00 -7.85 4.29
CA LYS A 121 19.94 -6.73 4.35
C LYS A 121 20.48 -6.52 5.77
N VAL A 122 19.60 -6.49 6.77
CA VAL A 122 19.98 -6.33 8.18
C VAL A 122 20.89 -7.47 8.65
N LEU A 123 20.52 -8.73 8.37
CA LEU A 123 21.35 -9.88 8.72
C LEU A 123 22.74 -9.81 8.08
N GLY A 124 22.82 -9.38 6.81
CA GLY A 124 24.09 -9.21 6.12
C GLY A 124 24.98 -8.11 6.69
N ILE A 125 24.42 -7.11 7.37
CA ILE A 125 25.19 -6.06 8.08
C ILE A 125 25.68 -6.59 9.43
N LEU A 126 24.80 -7.24 10.20
CA LEU A 126 25.13 -7.79 11.51
C LEU A 126 26.23 -8.86 11.43
N GLN A 127 26.21 -9.70 10.39
CA GLN A 127 27.25 -10.70 10.16
C GLN A 127 28.62 -10.09 9.79
N LYS A 128 28.64 -8.87 9.25
CA LYS A 128 29.87 -8.16 8.90
C LYS A 128 30.43 -7.31 10.03
N THR A 129 29.66 -7.08 11.09
CA THR A 129 30.08 -6.27 12.24
C THR A 129 30.89 -7.16 13.20
N PRO A 130 32.19 -6.90 13.42
CA PRO A 130 32.99 -7.68 14.36
C PRO A 130 32.39 -7.60 15.78
N ASP A 131 32.51 -8.68 16.56
CA ASP A 131 31.92 -8.78 17.92
C ASP A 131 32.32 -7.63 18.87
N SER A 132 33.44 -6.95 18.61
CA SER A 132 33.95 -5.83 19.41
C SER A 132 33.14 -4.53 19.32
N GLU A 133 32.30 -4.35 18.29
CA GLU A 133 31.48 -3.13 18.09
C GLU A 133 30.01 -3.32 18.48
N ARG A 134 29.61 -4.52 18.92
CA ARG A 134 28.21 -4.84 19.31
C ARG A 134 27.81 -4.37 20.70
N VAL A 135 28.72 -3.73 21.45
CA VAL A 135 28.39 -3.15 22.76
C VAL A 135 27.76 -1.78 22.53
N LEU A 136 26.43 -1.76 22.43
CA LEU A 136 25.66 -0.52 22.51
C LEU A 136 25.86 0.08 23.91
N GLU A 137 26.51 1.24 23.99
CA GLU A 137 26.48 2.02 25.23
C GLU A 137 25.01 2.36 25.57
N PRO A 138 24.59 2.20 26.83
CA PRO A 138 23.23 2.52 27.22
C PRO A 138 22.97 4.02 27.02
N ALA A 139 21.89 4.35 26.32
CA ALA A 139 21.42 5.72 26.18
C ALA A 139 21.16 6.31 27.57
N THR A 140 22.04 7.24 28.01
CA THR A 140 21.81 8.16 29.14
C THR A 140 20.87 9.27 28.76
#